data_AF-A0A023EV76-F1
#
_entry.id   AF-A0A023EV76-F1
#
_cell.length_a   1.000
_cell.length_b   1.000
_cell.length_c   1.000
_cell.angle_alpha   90.00
_cell.angle_beta   90.00
_cell.angle_gamma   90.00
#
_symmetry.space_group_name_H-M   'P 1'
#
loop_
_entity.id
_entity.type
_entity.pdbx_description
1 polymer ?
#
loop_
_entity_poly.entity_id
_entity_poly.type
_entity_poly.pdbx_seq_one_letter_code
_entity_poly.pdbx_strand_id
1 'polypeptide(L)'
;IWSSTSKVSYYEIYMDKIRDLLDVSKVNLSVHEDKNRVPYVKGATERFVSSPEDVFEVIEEGKSNRHIAVTNMNEHSSRSHSVFLINVKQENLENQKKLSGKLYLVDLAGSEKVSKTGAEGTVLDEAKNINKSLSALGNVISALADGNKTHIPYRDSKLTRILQESLGGNARTTIVICCSPASFNEAETKSTLDFGRRAKTVKNVVCVNEELTAEEWKRRYEREKEKNGRLKGKVEKLEAELARWRAGETVNVEEQLDLQDVMEASTPNVEVLLEKPADLPVPATPSGLAMVGSISADERTALEQERERLYQQLDDKDEEINQQSQYVEKLKEQIMDQEELIANTRRDYENLQAEMTRIQQENESAKEEVKEVLQALEELAVNYDQKSQEIESKNKEIDSVNDELLQKQTSLNSAQSELQQLKDMSAHQKKRINEMLSNLLRDLSEVGQALAADQNEMKLNVEASAGKLEEEFTVARLYISKMKSEAKNVSQRCANLENLQQEANKKVGDYEKDLSECRLLISQHEARMKSLQESMREAENKKRTLEENVDALREECAKLKAAEQVSVRKCRREAEG
;
A
#
# COMPACT_ATOMS: atom_id res chain seq x y z
N ILE A 1 -9.24 28.98 -12.88
CA ILE A 1 -9.28 28.48 -11.48
C ILE A 1 -9.89 27.07 -11.50
N TRP A 2 -9.31 26.09 -10.79
CA TRP A 2 -9.85 24.74 -10.69
C TRP A 2 -10.56 24.54 -9.35
N SER A 3 -11.80 24.04 -9.38
CA SER A 3 -12.51 23.51 -8.23
C SER A 3 -12.35 21.99 -8.21
N SER A 4 -12.08 21.39 -7.05
CA SER A 4 -11.90 19.94 -6.91
C SER A 4 -12.87 19.36 -5.90
N THR A 5 -13.36 18.16 -6.16
CA THR A 5 -14.21 17.39 -5.25
C THR A 5 -13.68 15.97 -5.17
N SER A 6 -13.37 15.52 -3.96
CA SER A 6 -12.81 14.20 -3.70
C SER A 6 -13.81 13.34 -2.95
N LYS A 7 -13.95 12.09 -3.39
CA LYS A 7 -14.76 11.06 -2.75
C LYS A 7 -13.94 9.80 -2.53
N VAL A 8 -14.19 9.09 -1.44
CA VAL A 8 -13.56 7.80 -1.16
C VAL A 8 -14.60 6.72 -0.93
N SER A 9 -14.26 5.50 -1.33
CA SER A 9 -15.02 4.28 -1.03
C SER A 9 -14.05 3.19 -0.59
N TYR A 10 -14.48 2.36 0.36
CA TYR A 10 -13.67 1.26 0.84
C TYR A 10 -14.52 0.01 1.01
N TYR A 11 -14.14 -1.07 0.34
CA TYR A 11 -14.84 -2.34 0.43
C TYR A 11 -13.87 -3.52 0.37
N GLU A 12 -14.27 -4.63 0.96
CA GLU A 12 -13.57 -5.90 0.86
C GLU A 12 -14.31 -6.88 -0.05
N ILE A 13 -13.54 -7.78 -0.67
CA ILE A 13 -14.03 -8.90 -1.47
C ILE A 13 -13.61 -10.18 -0.75
N TYR A 14 -14.58 -10.86 -0.16
CA TYR A 14 -14.39 -12.11 0.58
C TYR A 14 -15.36 -13.17 0.04
N MET A 15 -14.83 -14.33 -0.36
CA MET A 15 -15.60 -15.39 -1.03
C MET A 15 -16.48 -14.89 -2.19
N ASP A 16 -15.92 -14.00 -3.04
CA ASP A 16 -16.63 -13.37 -4.17
C ASP A 16 -17.88 -12.55 -3.76
N LYS A 17 -18.00 -12.18 -2.48
CA LYS A 17 -18.99 -11.25 -1.95
C LYS A 17 -18.31 -9.94 -1.59
N ILE A 18 -18.92 -8.82 -1.99
CA ILE A 18 -18.40 -7.49 -1.72
C ILE A 18 -19.07 -6.96 -0.44
N ARG A 19 -18.29 -6.59 0.56
CA ARG A 19 -18.80 -5.95 1.78
C ARG A 19 -18.25 -4.54 1.85
N ASP A 20 -19.12 -3.59 2.17
CA ASP A 20 -18.73 -2.20 2.39
C ASP A 20 -18.05 -2.06 3.75
N LEU A 21 -16.84 -1.50 3.77
CA LEU A 21 -16.07 -1.29 5.00
C LEU A 21 -16.39 0.07 5.65
N LEU A 22 -17.13 0.95 4.96
CA LEU A 22 -17.59 2.25 5.48
C LEU A 22 -19.05 2.20 5.97
N ASP A 23 -19.76 1.11 5.66
CA ASP A 23 -21.09 0.78 6.16
C ASP A 23 -21.25 -0.74 6.26
N VAL A 24 -20.94 -1.30 7.42
CA VAL A 24 -20.93 -2.75 7.67
C VAL A 24 -22.29 -3.43 7.49
N SER A 25 -23.39 -2.67 7.42
CA SER A 25 -24.72 -3.21 7.15
C SER A 25 -24.87 -3.66 5.69
N LYS A 26 -24.07 -3.10 4.78
CA LYS A 26 -24.12 -3.36 3.34
C LYS A 26 -23.21 -4.53 2.97
N VAL A 27 -23.83 -5.70 2.81
CA VAL A 27 -23.15 -6.95 2.44
C VAL A 27 -23.57 -7.43 1.06
N ASN A 28 -22.66 -8.15 0.39
CA ASN A 28 -22.83 -8.74 -0.93
C ASN A 28 -23.27 -7.74 -2.02
N LEU A 29 -22.57 -6.61 -2.12
CA LEU A 29 -22.78 -5.64 -3.17
C LEU A 29 -22.51 -6.25 -4.56
N SER A 30 -23.19 -5.70 -5.56
CA SER A 30 -23.18 -6.18 -6.95
C SER A 30 -22.37 -5.27 -7.86
N VAL A 31 -21.53 -5.85 -8.71
CA VAL A 31 -20.79 -5.11 -9.75
C VAL A 31 -21.69 -4.89 -10.97
N HIS A 32 -21.94 -3.62 -11.28
CA HIS A 32 -22.68 -3.15 -12.45
C HIS A 32 -21.74 -2.47 -13.44
N GLU A 33 -22.21 -2.23 -14.66
CA GLU A 33 -21.50 -1.48 -15.69
C GLU A 33 -22.25 -0.17 -15.95
N ASP A 34 -21.53 0.93 -16.13
CA ASP A 34 -22.13 2.22 -16.48
C ASP A 34 -22.45 2.31 -17.98
N LYS A 35 -22.88 3.50 -18.45
CA LYS A 35 -23.23 3.73 -19.86
C LYS A 35 -22.06 3.49 -20.82
N ASN A 36 -20.82 3.63 -20.33
CA ASN A 36 -19.59 3.44 -21.08
C ASN A 36 -19.01 2.04 -20.86
N ARG A 37 -19.79 1.11 -20.26
CA ARG A 37 -19.37 -0.25 -19.88
C ARG A 37 -18.24 -0.28 -18.85
N VAL A 38 -18.04 0.78 -18.08
CA VAL A 38 -17.06 0.82 -17.00
C VAL A 38 -17.68 0.18 -15.75
N PRO A 39 -17.03 -0.83 -15.14
CA PRO A 39 -17.56 -1.50 -13.98
C PRO A 39 -17.53 -0.62 -12.73
N TYR A 40 -18.56 -0.72 -11.89
CA TYR A 40 -18.66 -0.05 -10.59
C TYR A 40 -19.44 -0.91 -9.58
N VAL A 41 -19.18 -0.70 -8.29
CA VAL A 41 -19.89 -1.41 -7.22
C VAL A 41 -21.16 -0.63 -6.87
N LYS A 42 -22.32 -1.16 -7.27
CA LYS A 42 -23.61 -0.51 -7.01
C LYS A 42 -23.94 -0.60 -5.52
N GLY A 43 -24.22 0.55 -4.92
CA GLY A 43 -24.60 0.67 -3.51
C GLY A 43 -23.42 0.80 -2.54
N ALA A 44 -22.17 0.84 -3.04
CA ALA A 44 -21.02 1.18 -2.21
C ALA A 44 -21.12 2.61 -1.68
N THR A 45 -20.74 2.79 -0.42
CA THR A 45 -20.73 4.09 0.25
C THR A 45 -19.62 4.97 -0.31
N GLU A 46 -19.96 6.19 -0.71
CA GLU A 46 -19.01 7.23 -1.11
C GLU A 46 -19.00 8.32 -0.03
N ARG A 47 -17.85 8.57 0.59
CA ARG A 47 -17.67 9.67 1.56
C ARG A 47 -16.90 10.81 0.92
N PHE A 48 -17.37 12.04 1.11
CA PHE A 48 -16.64 13.23 0.69
C PHE A 48 -15.49 13.48 1.66
N VAL A 49 -14.33 13.83 1.11
CA VAL A 49 -13.12 14.16 1.87
C VAL A 49 -12.58 15.51 1.38
N SER A 50 -12.11 16.32 2.32
CA SER A 50 -11.60 17.67 2.06
C SER A 50 -10.12 17.81 2.44
N SER A 51 -9.58 16.87 3.21
CA SER A 51 -8.19 16.86 3.67
C SER A 51 -7.57 15.46 3.55
N PRO A 52 -6.22 15.36 3.49
CA PRO A 52 -5.53 14.08 3.64
C PRO A 52 -5.87 13.36 4.95
N GLU A 53 -6.07 14.12 6.04
CA GLU A 53 -6.44 13.59 7.35
C GLU A 53 -7.78 12.85 7.29
N ASP A 54 -8.79 13.42 6.60
CA ASP A 54 -10.09 12.77 6.38
C ASP A 54 -9.91 11.41 5.66
N VAL A 55 -8.98 11.34 4.70
CA VAL A 55 -8.69 10.09 3.97
C VAL A 55 -8.11 9.04 4.90
N PHE A 56 -7.15 9.41 5.75
CA PHE A 56 -6.54 8.51 6.72
C PHE A 56 -7.55 8.03 7.76
N GLU A 57 -8.44 8.90 8.25
CA GLU A 57 -9.50 8.52 9.17
C GLU A 57 -10.44 7.46 8.56
N VAL A 58 -10.84 7.64 7.29
CA VAL A 58 -11.67 6.67 6.57
C VAL A 58 -10.95 5.33 6.36
N ILE A 59 -9.64 5.36 6.11
CA ILE A 59 -8.82 4.14 6.01
C ILE A 59 -8.80 3.39 7.36
N GLU A 60 -8.53 4.09 8.46
CA GLU A 60 -8.48 3.48 9.80
C GLU A 60 -9.83 2.93 10.25
N GLU A 61 -10.93 3.63 9.97
CA GLU A 61 -12.28 3.12 10.21
C GLU A 61 -12.53 1.83 9.42
N GLY A 62 -12.22 1.82 8.12
CA GLY A 62 -12.42 0.63 7.29
C GLY A 62 -11.55 -0.55 7.71
N LYS A 63 -10.31 -0.30 8.16
CA LYS A 63 -9.44 -1.32 8.76
C LYS A 63 -10.02 -1.89 10.05
N SER A 64 -10.55 -1.03 10.93
CA SER A 64 -11.22 -1.45 12.16
C SER A 64 -12.43 -2.34 11.86
N ASN A 65 -13.26 -1.93 10.91
CA ASN A 65 -14.43 -2.70 10.46
C ASN A 65 -14.03 -4.04 9.82
N ARG A 66 -12.94 -4.08 9.06
CA ARG A 66 -12.35 -5.33 8.54
C ARG A 66 -11.90 -6.24 9.68
N HIS A 67 -11.26 -5.70 10.72
CA HIS A 67 -10.83 -6.49 11.89
C HIS A 67 -12.00 -7.05 12.71
N ILE A 68 -13.10 -6.29 12.87
CA ILE A 68 -14.32 -6.76 13.54
C ILE A 68 -15.02 -7.87 12.73
N ALA A 69 -15.01 -7.76 11.39
CA ALA A 69 -15.50 -8.83 10.53
C ALA A 69 -14.69 -10.14 10.70
N VAL A 70 -13.37 -10.01 10.86
CA VAL A 70 -12.42 -11.11 11.10
C VAL A 70 -12.63 -11.76 12.48
N THR A 71 -12.96 -10.99 13.52
CA THR A 71 -13.23 -11.57 14.86
C THR A 71 -14.58 -12.29 14.97
N ASN A 72 -15.58 -11.90 14.17
CA ASN A 72 -16.89 -12.56 14.10
C ASN A 72 -16.96 -13.76 13.12
N MET A 73 -16.02 -13.88 12.18
CA MET A 73 -15.96 -14.97 11.20
C MET A 73 -14.50 -15.36 10.91
N ASN A 74 -13.88 -16.13 11.82
CA ASN A 74 -12.52 -16.68 11.73
C ASN A 74 -11.39 -15.65 11.50
N GLU A 75 -10.34 -15.80 12.29
CA GLU A 75 -9.15 -14.94 12.29
C GLU A 75 -8.35 -15.04 10.99
N HIS A 76 -8.64 -14.33 9.90
CA HIS A 76 -7.64 -14.09 8.83
C HIS A 76 -7.93 -12.85 7.95
N SER A 77 -7.17 -11.78 8.16
CA SER A 77 -7.09 -10.62 7.24
C SER A 77 -6.40 -10.95 5.91
N SER A 78 -5.57 -12.00 5.85
CA SER A 78 -4.84 -12.45 4.66
C SER A 78 -5.74 -13.08 3.57
N ARG A 79 -7.03 -13.24 3.86
CA ARG A 79 -7.99 -14.04 3.09
C ARG A 79 -9.07 -13.23 2.38
N SER A 80 -9.07 -11.90 2.51
CA SER A 80 -9.95 -11.02 1.74
C SER A 80 -9.12 -10.01 0.94
N HIS A 81 -9.63 -9.61 -0.22
CA HIS A 81 -9.04 -8.51 -0.98
C HIS A 81 -9.66 -7.21 -0.51
N SER A 82 -8.86 -6.17 -0.30
CA SER A 82 -9.32 -4.84 0.06
C SER A 82 -9.13 -3.88 -1.11
N VAL A 83 -10.16 -3.09 -1.42
CA VAL A 83 -10.14 -2.10 -2.49
C VAL A 83 -10.54 -0.75 -1.92
N PHE A 84 -9.57 0.17 -1.84
CA PHE A 84 -9.78 1.57 -1.50
C PHE A 84 -9.78 2.40 -2.78
N LEU A 85 -10.89 3.08 -3.06
CA LEU A 85 -11.09 3.88 -4.26
C LEU A 85 -11.13 5.35 -3.88
N ILE A 86 -10.29 6.16 -4.51
CA ILE A 86 -10.33 7.62 -4.46
C ILE A 86 -10.82 8.13 -5.82
N ASN A 87 -11.90 8.90 -5.82
CA ASN A 87 -12.45 9.54 -7.00
C ASN A 87 -12.27 11.05 -6.87
N VAL A 88 -11.50 11.64 -7.78
CA VAL A 88 -11.24 13.08 -7.82
C VAL A 88 -11.91 13.64 -9.06
N LYS A 89 -12.82 14.59 -8.86
CA LYS A 89 -13.41 15.37 -9.94
C LYS A 89 -12.89 16.79 -9.87
N GLN A 90 -12.47 17.33 -11.00
CA GLN A 90 -12.02 18.71 -11.09
C GLN A 90 -12.82 19.44 -12.16
N GLU A 91 -13.22 20.67 -11.87
CA GLU A 91 -13.93 21.55 -12.79
C GLU A 91 -13.16 22.86 -12.90
N ASN A 92 -12.79 23.22 -14.12
CA ASN A 92 -12.19 24.51 -14.40
C ASN A 92 -13.29 25.55 -14.54
N LEU A 93 -13.27 26.56 -13.69
CA LEU A 93 -14.31 27.59 -13.62
C LEU A 93 -14.28 28.58 -14.80
N GLU A 94 -13.19 28.62 -15.59
CA GLU A 94 -13.03 29.56 -16.71
C GLU A 94 -13.47 28.95 -18.03
N ASN A 95 -13.09 27.69 -18.30
CA ASN A 95 -13.40 27.02 -19.57
C ASN A 95 -14.37 25.84 -19.40
N GLN A 96 -14.98 25.69 -18.21
CA GLN A 96 -15.96 24.66 -17.86
C GLN A 96 -15.49 23.21 -18.11
N LYS A 97 -14.17 23.00 -18.28
CA LYS A 97 -13.58 21.68 -18.49
C LYS A 97 -13.71 20.84 -17.23
N LYS A 98 -14.23 19.62 -17.36
CA LYS A 98 -14.36 18.67 -16.25
C LYS A 98 -13.40 17.51 -16.46
N LEU A 99 -12.63 17.20 -15.42
CA LEU A 99 -11.71 16.06 -15.36
C LEU A 99 -12.17 15.10 -14.26
N SER A 100 -12.06 13.80 -14.49
CA SER A 100 -12.35 12.79 -13.47
C SER A 100 -11.22 11.75 -13.38
N GLY A 101 -10.53 11.71 -12.25
CA GLY A 101 -9.53 10.69 -11.93
C GLY A 101 -10.09 9.67 -10.94
N LYS A 102 -9.73 8.40 -11.13
CA LYS A 102 -9.97 7.34 -10.15
C LYS A 102 -8.64 6.68 -9.80
N LEU A 103 -8.33 6.60 -8.51
CA LEU A 103 -7.20 5.87 -7.98
C LEU A 103 -7.71 4.66 -7.20
N TYR A 104 -7.29 3.47 -7.61
CA TYR A 104 -7.56 2.22 -6.91
C TYR A 104 -6.31 1.81 -6.15
N LEU A 105 -6.42 1.67 -4.83
CA LEU A 105 -5.42 1.05 -3.97
C LEU A 105 -5.95 -0.32 -3.57
N VAL A 106 -5.26 -1.37 -4.01
CA VAL A 106 -5.75 -2.74 -3.91
C VAL A 106 -4.75 -3.57 -3.10
N ASP A 107 -5.21 -4.09 -1.97
CA ASP A 107 -4.50 -5.04 -1.12
C ASP A 107 -5.07 -6.43 -1.37
N LEU A 108 -4.32 -7.26 -2.10
CA LEU A 108 -4.77 -8.59 -2.50
C LEU A 108 -4.51 -9.61 -1.40
N ALA A 109 -5.41 -10.59 -1.30
CA ALA A 109 -5.22 -11.77 -0.46
C ALA A 109 -3.96 -12.56 -0.86
N GLY A 110 -3.48 -13.40 0.05
CA GLY A 110 -2.30 -14.22 -0.14
C GLY A 110 -2.38 -15.15 -1.36
N SER A 111 -1.29 -15.24 -2.12
CA SER A 111 -1.18 -16.06 -3.34
C SER A 111 -0.73 -17.50 -3.09
N GLU A 112 -0.60 -17.90 -1.82
CA GLU A 112 -0.14 -19.23 -1.44
C GLU A 112 -1.09 -20.34 -1.86
N LYS A 113 -0.50 -21.47 -2.28
CA LYS A 113 -1.28 -22.66 -2.66
C LYS A 113 -2.03 -23.23 -1.47
N VAL A 114 -3.33 -23.49 -1.68
CA VAL A 114 -4.22 -24.19 -0.73
C VAL A 114 -3.63 -25.51 -0.22
N SER A 115 -2.85 -26.22 -1.05
CA SER A 115 -2.22 -27.49 -0.65
C SER A 115 -1.19 -27.37 0.48
N LYS A 116 -0.65 -26.17 0.74
CA LYS A 116 0.31 -25.90 1.83
C LYS A 116 -0.36 -25.48 3.13
N THR A 117 -1.62 -25.06 3.09
CA THR A 117 -2.30 -24.52 4.27
C THR A 117 -2.86 -25.61 5.18
N GLY A 118 -2.92 -26.87 4.71
CA GLY A 118 -3.50 -27.98 5.47
C GLY A 118 -4.98 -27.78 5.82
N ALA A 119 -5.66 -26.85 5.11
CA ALA A 119 -7.02 -26.47 5.38
C ALA A 119 -8.01 -27.58 5.01
N GLU A 120 -8.98 -27.86 5.88
CA GLU A 120 -10.04 -28.85 5.68
C GLU A 120 -11.44 -28.21 5.84
N GLY A 121 -12.48 -28.86 5.30
CA GLY A 121 -13.86 -28.42 5.45
C GLY A 121 -14.16 -27.01 4.89
N THR A 122 -14.86 -26.19 5.66
CA THR A 122 -15.24 -24.82 5.27
C THR A 122 -14.04 -23.90 5.03
N VAL A 123 -12.91 -24.15 5.70
CA VAL A 123 -11.64 -23.42 5.53
C VAL A 123 -11.01 -23.77 4.18
N LEU A 124 -11.17 -25.01 3.70
CA LEU A 124 -10.73 -25.42 2.37
C LEU A 124 -11.56 -24.74 1.28
N ASP A 125 -12.88 -24.65 1.45
CA ASP A 125 -13.76 -23.98 0.48
C ASP A 125 -13.55 -22.47 0.44
N GLU A 126 -13.23 -21.87 1.58
CA GLU A 126 -12.75 -20.49 1.68
C GLU A 126 -11.43 -20.31 0.91
N ALA A 127 -10.41 -21.12 1.22
CA ALA A 127 -9.10 -21.07 0.57
C ALA A 127 -9.17 -21.29 -0.94
N LYS A 128 -10.08 -22.17 -1.40
CA LYS A 128 -10.38 -22.37 -2.83
C LYS A 128 -11.00 -21.12 -3.46
N ASN A 129 -11.93 -20.44 -2.80
CA ASN A 129 -12.56 -19.23 -3.34
C ASN A 129 -11.60 -18.05 -3.42
N ILE A 130 -10.70 -17.90 -2.45
CA ILE A 130 -9.64 -16.89 -2.47
C ILE A 130 -8.72 -17.14 -3.65
N ASN A 131 -8.23 -18.38 -3.76
CA ASN A 131 -7.41 -18.79 -4.89
C ASN A 131 -8.15 -18.71 -6.23
N LYS A 132 -9.48 -18.87 -6.26
CA LYS A 132 -10.28 -18.66 -7.47
C LYS A 132 -10.16 -17.23 -7.99
N SER A 133 -10.28 -16.22 -7.12
CA SER A 133 -10.14 -14.82 -7.51
C SER A 133 -8.72 -14.46 -7.98
N LEU A 134 -7.68 -14.99 -7.34
CA LEU A 134 -6.29 -14.81 -7.76
C LEU A 134 -5.95 -15.60 -9.03
N SER A 135 -6.53 -16.79 -9.20
CA SER A 135 -6.39 -17.58 -10.44
C SER A 135 -7.08 -16.89 -11.61
N ALA A 136 -8.28 -16.32 -11.39
CA ALA A 136 -8.96 -15.50 -12.39
C ALA A 136 -8.09 -14.29 -12.80
N LEU A 137 -7.48 -13.61 -11.82
CA LEU A 137 -6.53 -12.53 -12.08
C LEU A 137 -5.34 -13.01 -12.91
N GLY A 138 -4.73 -14.15 -12.56
CA GLY A 138 -3.66 -14.78 -13.33
C GLY A 138 -4.06 -15.16 -14.76
N ASN A 139 -5.29 -15.63 -14.96
CA ASN A 139 -5.84 -15.96 -16.27
C ASN A 139 -6.07 -14.72 -17.13
N VAL A 140 -6.59 -13.64 -16.55
CA VAL A 140 -6.74 -12.34 -17.21
C VAL A 140 -5.39 -11.79 -17.65
N ILE A 141 -4.40 -11.76 -16.75
CA ILE A 141 -3.04 -11.31 -17.08
C ILE A 141 -2.43 -12.17 -18.19
N SER A 142 -2.58 -13.49 -18.13
CA SER A 142 -2.04 -14.39 -19.16
C SER A 142 -2.72 -14.16 -20.50
N ALA A 143 -4.05 -14.01 -20.53
CA ALA A 143 -4.79 -13.74 -21.75
C ALA A 143 -4.40 -12.40 -22.40
N LEU A 144 -4.16 -11.37 -21.58
CA LEU A 144 -3.70 -10.06 -22.04
C LEU A 144 -2.23 -10.09 -22.51
N ALA A 145 -1.38 -10.83 -21.80
CA ALA A 145 0.03 -10.98 -22.15
C ALA A 145 0.24 -11.77 -23.45
N ASP A 146 -0.59 -12.78 -23.71
CA ASP A 146 -0.56 -13.59 -24.94
C ASP A 146 -0.94 -12.76 -26.18
N GLY A 147 -1.78 -11.72 -26.02
CA GLY A 147 -2.25 -10.82 -27.09
C GLY A 147 -3.18 -11.46 -28.15
N ASN A 148 -3.20 -12.79 -28.25
CA ASN A 148 -3.92 -13.54 -29.29
C ASN A 148 -5.35 -13.92 -28.90
N LYS A 149 -5.79 -13.63 -27.67
CA LYS A 149 -7.14 -13.97 -27.21
C LYS A 149 -8.09 -12.79 -27.41
N THR A 150 -9.14 -13.02 -28.18
CA THR A 150 -10.21 -12.03 -28.42
C THR A 150 -11.10 -11.80 -27.20
N HIS A 151 -11.21 -12.80 -26.31
CA HIS A 151 -12.01 -12.72 -25.10
C HIS A 151 -11.13 -12.83 -23.86
N ILE A 152 -11.21 -11.81 -22.99
CA ILE A 152 -10.52 -11.77 -21.70
C ILE A 152 -11.50 -12.11 -20.57
N PRO A 153 -11.19 -13.08 -19.70
CA PRO A 153 -12.16 -13.64 -18.74
C PRO A 153 -12.33 -12.78 -17.47
N TYR A 154 -12.62 -11.47 -17.61
CA TYR A 154 -12.81 -10.58 -16.45
C TYR A 154 -13.97 -11.01 -15.55
N ARG A 155 -14.95 -11.75 -16.09
CA ARG A 155 -16.16 -12.18 -15.38
C ARG A 155 -15.95 -13.35 -14.42
N ASP A 156 -14.79 -13.99 -14.44
CA ASP A 156 -14.51 -15.18 -13.61
C ASP A 156 -14.44 -14.87 -12.11
N SER A 157 -14.26 -13.60 -11.74
CA SER A 157 -14.36 -13.11 -10.36
C SER A 157 -14.84 -11.65 -10.29
N LYS A 158 -15.47 -11.24 -9.19
CA LYS A 158 -15.82 -9.82 -8.97
C LYS A 158 -14.59 -8.93 -8.91
N LEU A 159 -13.47 -9.44 -8.40
CA LEU A 159 -12.18 -8.74 -8.37
C LEU A 159 -11.73 -8.34 -9.78
N THR A 160 -11.64 -9.30 -10.70
CA THR A 160 -11.24 -9.04 -12.09
C THR A 160 -12.23 -8.18 -12.85
N ARG A 161 -13.52 -8.21 -12.49
CA ARG A 161 -14.51 -7.27 -13.04
C ARG A 161 -14.26 -5.84 -12.56
N ILE A 162 -13.99 -5.63 -11.27
CA ILE A 162 -13.70 -4.30 -10.74
C ILE A 162 -12.39 -3.75 -11.33
N LEU A 163 -11.38 -4.59 -11.48
CA LEU A 163 -10.06 -4.22 -12.01
C LEU A 163 -9.96 -4.27 -13.54
N GLN A 164 -11.08 -4.46 -14.25
CA GLN A 164 -11.09 -4.58 -15.71
C GLN A 164 -10.46 -3.36 -16.39
N GLU A 165 -10.72 -2.15 -15.88
CA GLU A 165 -10.12 -0.92 -16.42
C GLU A 165 -8.61 -0.85 -16.12
N SER A 166 -8.18 -1.40 -14.97
CA SER A 166 -6.78 -1.47 -14.56
C SER A 166 -5.94 -2.48 -15.38
N LEU A 167 -6.57 -3.49 -15.99
CA LEU A 167 -5.87 -4.57 -16.65
C LEU A 167 -6.26 -4.62 -18.13
N GLY A 168 -5.51 -3.95 -19.01
CA GLY A 168 -5.79 -3.85 -20.44
C GLY A 168 -6.76 -2.73 -20.83
N GLY A 169 -7.15 -1.86 -19.89
CA GLY A 169 -8.11 -0.77 -20.10
C GLY A 169 -7.49 0.63 -19.99
N ASN A 170 -8.34 1.61 -19.62
CA ASN A 170 -7.95 3.01 -19.44
C ASN A 170 -7.46 3.31 -18.02
N ALA A 171 -6.27 2.83 -17.68
CA ALA A 171 -5.65 3.10 -16.40
C ALA A 171 -4.14 3.08 -16.49
N ARG A 172 -3.50 3.92 -15.67
CA ARG A 172 -2.08 3.74 -15.32
C ARG A 172 -2.03 2.74 -14.17
N THR A 173 -1.35 1.62 -14.38
CA THR A 173 -1.40 0.51 -13.44
C THR A 173 -0.01 0.11 -13.01
N THR A 174 0.21 0.14 -11.71
CA THR A 174 1.43 -0.33 -11.05
C THR A 174 1.07 -1.56 -10.24
N ILE A 175 1.85 -2.63 -10.40
CA ILE A 175 1.69 -3.87 -9.64
C ILE A 175 2.95 -4.03 -8.79
N VAL A 176 2.77 -4.06 -7.47
CA VAL A 176 3.85 -4.33 -6.52
C VAL A 176 3.81 -5.82 -6.17
N ILE A 177 4.89 -6.53 -6.49
CA ILE A 177 5.03 -7.94 -6.15
C ILE A 177 5.82 -8.10 -4.85
N CYS A 178 5.20 -8.73 -3.85
CA CYS A 178 5.82 -8.97 -2.55
C CYS A 178 6.35 -10.41 -2.50
N CYS A 179 7.66 -10.57 -2.28
CA CYS A 179 8.34 -11.87 -2.27
C CYS A 179 9.06 -12.11 -0.95
N SER A 180 9.12 -13.38 -0.53
CA SER A 180 9.89 -13.79 0.65
C SER A 180 11.30 -14.23 0.23
N PRO A 181 12.38 -13.77 0.91
CA PRO A 181 13.74 -14.22 0.64
C PRO A 181 14.06 -15.60 1.24
N ALA A 182 13.19 -16.14 2.11
CA ALA A 182 13.40 -17.43 2.75
C ALA A 182 13.33 -18.59 1.75
N SER A 183 14.30 -19.51 1.82
CA SER A 183 14.38 -20.71 0.97
C SER A 183 13.13 -21.60 1.06
N PHE A 184 12.49 -21.66 2.24
CA PHE A 184 11.22 -22.37 2.42
C PHE A 184 10.10 -21.89 1.47
N ASN A 185 10.14 -20.61 1.09
CA ASN A 185 9.14 -19.97 0.23
C ASN A 185 9.58 -19.88 -1.24
N GLU A 186 10.70 -20.50 -1.63
CA GLU A 186 11.28 -20.40 -2.99
C GLU A 186 10.22 -20.66 -4.10
N ALA A 187 9.40 -21.70 -3.94
CA ALA A 187 8.38 -22.05 -4.93
C ALA A 187 7.27 -20.98 -5.08
N GLU A 188 6.86 -20.33 -3.99
CA GLU A 188 5.86 -19.26 -4.05
C GLU A 188 6.48 -17.99 -4.61
N THR A 189 7.70 -17.63 -4.15
CA THR A 189 8.46 -16.50 -4.68
C THR A 189 8.66 -16.62 -6.19
N LYS A 190 9.02 -17.80 -6.70
CA LYS A 190 9.13 -18.05 -8.14
C LYS A 190 7.80 -17.84 -8.87
N SER A 191 6.70 -18.37 -8.32
CA SER A 191 5.35 -18.19 -8.90
C SER A 191 4.95 -16.72 -8.98
N THR A 192 5.22 -15.94 -7.92
CA THR A 192 4.96 -14.50 -7.87
C THR A 192 5.82 -13.72 -8.87
N LEU A 193 7.10 -14.06 -9.02
CA LEU A 193 7.98 -13.47 -10.04
C LEU A 193 7.53 -13.80 -11.46
N ASP A 194 7.10 -15.04 -11.72
CA ASP A 194 6.56 -15.45 -13.03
C ASP A 194 5.22 -14.77 -13.35
N PHE A 195 4.40 -14.48 -12.34
CA PHE A 195 3.23 -13.62 -12.49
C PHE A 195 3.64 -12.19 -12.85
N GLY A 196 4.57 -11.58 -12.11
CA GLY A 196 5.06 -10.22 -12.37
C GLY A 196 5.67 -10.07 -13.76
N ARG A 197 6.44 -11.07 -14.21
CA ARG A 197 7.01 -11.13 -15.56
C ARG A 197 5.94 -11.08 -16.65
N ARG A 198 4.84 -11.83 -16.50
CA ARG A 198 3.70 -11.78 -17.44
C ARG A 198 2.93 -10.48 -17.33
N ALA A 199 2.71 -9.99 -16.12
CA ALA A 199 2.00 -8.73 -15.91
C ALA A 199 2.72 -7.53 -16.55
N LYS A 200 4.07 -7.54 -16.56
CA LYS A 200 4.90 -6.51 -17.21
C LYS A 200 4.63 -6.37 -18.72
N THR A 201 4.18 -7.41 -19.42
CA THR A 201 3.94 -7.35 -20.87
C THR A 201 2.55 -6.84 -21.24
N VAL A 202 1.64 -6.70 -20.26
CA VAL A 202 0.29 -6.19 -20.48
C VAL A 202 0.34 -4.71 -20.84
N LYS A 203 -0.32 -4.33 -21.94
CA LYS A 203 -0.41 -2.94 -22.41
C LYS A 203 -1.79 -2.35 -22.11
N ASN A 204 -1.81 -1.21 -21.44
CA ASN A 204 -3.02 -0.41 -21.21
C ASN A 204 -3.11 0.73 -22.24
N VAL A 205 -4.34 1.13 -22.57
CA VAL A 205 -4.61 2.27 -23.46
C VAL A 205 -5.10 3.43 -22.61
N VAL A 206 -4.17 4.30 -22.21
CA VAL A 206 -4.44 5.39 -21.27
C VAL A 206 -4.90 6.65 -22.00
N CYS A 207 -6.04 7.19 -21.59
CA CYS A 207 -6.67 8.39 -22.11
C CYS A 207 -7.12 9.29 -20.95
N VAL A 208 -7.00 10.61 -21.12
CA VAL A 208 -7.46 11.58 -20.11
C VAL A 208 -9.00 11.56 -20.08
N ASN A 209 -9.54 11.29 -18.90
CA ASN A 209 -10.98 11.32 -18.64
C ASN A 209 -11.48 12.77 -18.56
N GLU A 210 -11.80 13.32 -19.74
CA GLU A 210 -12.32 14.67 -19.90
C GLU A 210 -13.81 14.62 -20.27
N GLU A 211 -14.65 15.22 -19.41
CA GLU A 211 -16.04 15.49 -19.72
C GLU A 211 -16.14 16.93 -20.24
N LEU A 212 -16.42 17.07 -21.53
CA LEU A 212 -16.72 18.35 -22.16
C LEU A 212 -18.20 18.70 -21.96
N THR A 213 -18.51 19.98 -21.78
CA THR A 213 -19.89 20.46 -21.72
C THR A 213 -20.59 20.25 -23.06
N ALA A 214 -21.93 20.22 -23.07
CA ALA A 214 -22.69 20.13 -24.31
C ALA A 214 -22.40 21.30 -25.27
N GLU A 215 -22.10 22.49 -24.72
CA GLU A 215 -21.72 23.67 -25.50
C GLU A 215 -20.31 23.54 -26.09
N GLU A 216 -19.33 23.03 -25.34
CA GLU A 216 -18.00 22.70 -25.89
C GLU A 216 -18.09 21.64 -26.98
N TRP A 217 -18.86 20.57 -26.74
CA TRP A 217 -19.09 19.51 -27.73
C TRP A 217 -19.69 20.09 -29.01
N LYS A 218 -20.68 20.96 -28.88
CA LYS A 218 -21.31 21.64 -30.03
C LYS A 218 -20.31 22.52 -30.78
N ARG A 219 -19.52 23.34 -30.07
CA ARG A 219 -18.50 24.22 -30.68
C ARG A 219 -17.41 23.41 -31.40
N ARG A 220 -16.96 22.30 -30.80
CA ARG A 220 -15.94 21.41 -31.38
C ARG A 220 -16.49 20.66 -32.59
N TYR A 221 -17.73 20.19 -32.50
CA TYR A 221 -18.44 19.56 -33.63
C TYR A 221 -18.65 20.54 -34.79
N GLU A 222 -19.06 21.78 -34.53
CA GLU A 222 -19.23 22.81 -35.57
C GLU A 222 -17.90 23.12 -36.28
N ARG A 223 -16.81 23.28 -35.53
CA ARG A 223 -15.46 23.48 -36.10
C ARG A 223 -15.01 22.30 -36.96
N GLU A 224 -15.20 21.07 -36.48
CA GLU A 224 -14.80 19.89 -37.22
C GLU A 224 -15.70 19.67 -38.45
N LYS A 225 -16.99 20.00 -38.35
CA LYS A 225 -17.94 19.97 -39.46
C LYS A 225 -17.56 20.98 -40.54
N GLU A 226 -17.17 22.19 -40.18
CA GLU A 226 -16.69 23.21 -41.12
C GLU A 226 -15.39 22.76 -41.81
N LYS A 227 -14.44 22.21 -41.03
CA LYS A 227 -13.19 21.65 -41.57
C LYS A 227 -13.46 20.49 -42.54
N ASN A 228 -14.37 19.58 -42.20
CA ASN A 228 -14.76 18.46 -43.04
C ASN A 228 -15.47 18.95 -44.31
N GLY A 229 -16.34 19.97 -44.21
CA GLY A 229 -16.94 20.65 -45.37
C GLY A 229 -15.89 21.24 -46.31
N ARG A 230 -14.88 21.93 -45.76
CA ARG A 230 -13.76 22.48 -46.54
C ARG A 230 -12.93 21.39 -47.22
N LEU A 231 -12.64 20.29 -46.52
CA LEU A 231 -11.91 19.15 -47.08
C LEU A 231 -12.70 18.45 -48.19
N LYS A 232 -14.01 18.23 -48.00
CA LYS A 232 -14.88 17.68 -49.04
C LYS A 232 -14.93 18.57 -50.28
N GLY A 233 -15.05 19.89 -50.10
CA GLY A 233 -15.00 20.83 -51.23
C GLY A 233 -13.65 20.83 -51.94
N LYS A 234 -12.53 20.60 -51.24
CA LYS A 234 -11.21 20.40 -51.87
C LYS A 234 -11.16 19.06 -52.65
N VAL A 235 -11.71 17.98 -52.09
CA VAL A 235 -11.79 16.66 -52.77
C VAL A 235 -12.63 16.75 -54.04
N GLU A 236 -13.82 17.37 -54.00
CA GLU A 236 -14.68 17.53 -55.18
C GLU A 236 -13.99 18.29 -56.32
N LYS A 237 -13.21 19.33 -55.98
CA LYS A 237 -12.44 20.07 -56.98
C LYS A 237 -11.31 19.23 -57.57
N LEU A 238 -10.59 18.47 -56.76
CA LEU A 238 -9.55 17.55 -57.23
C LEU A 238 -10.15 16.43 -58.10
N GLU A 239 -11.31 15.88 -57.74
CA GLU A 239 -12.02 14.89 -58.55
C GLU A 239 -12.48 15.46 -59.89
N ALA A 240 -12.99 16.69 -59.91
CA ALA A 240 -13.37 17.39 -61.14
C ALA A 240 -12.16 17.68 -62.04
N GLU A 241 -11.04 18.07 -61.44
CA GLU A 241 -9.76 18.23 -62.15
C GLU A 241 -9.34 16.90 -62.79
N LEU A 242 -9.30 15.83 -61.99
CA LEU A 242 -8.91 14.48 -62.41
C LEU A 242 -9.83 13.93 -63.51
N ALA A 243 -11.12 14.28 -63.49
CA ALA A 243 -12.05 13.94 -64.57
C ALA A 243 -11.71 14.65 -65.89
N ARG A 244 -11.28 15.92 -65.86
CA ARG A 244 -10.82 16.66 -67.06
C ARG A 244 -9.53 16.07 -67.63
N TRP A 245 -8.57 15.74 -66.76
CA TRP A 245 -7.36 15.03 -67.17
C TRP A 245 -7.68 13.69 -67.84
N ARG A 246 -8.64 12.92 -67.30
CA ARG A 246 -9.11 11.65 -67.89
C ARG A 246 -9.89 11.82 -69.19
N ALA A 247 -10.50 12.99 -69.43
CA ALA A 247 -11.17 13.32 -70.68
C ALA A 247 -10.20 13.80 -71.78
N GLY A 248 -8.91 13.91 -71.48
CA GLY A 248 -7.87 14.37 -72.42
C GLY A 248 -7.71 15.89 -72.50
N GLU A 249 -8.34 16.64 -71.58
CA GLU A 249 -8.15 18.08 -71.44
C GLU A 249 -6.93 18.37 -70.54
N THR A 250 -6.24 19.48 -70.80
CA THR A 250 -5.16 19.99 -69.94
C THR A 250 -5.67 21.09 -69.01
N VAL A 251 -5.31 21.03 -67.74
CA VAL A 251 -5.64 22.06 -66.74
C VAL A 251 -4.42 22.97 -66.56
N ASN A 252 -4.62 24.28 -66.71
CA ASN A 252 -3.55 25.27 -66.66
C ASN A 252 -2.96 25.36 -65.25
N VAL A 253 -1.65 25.62 -65.12
CA VAL A 253 -0.92 25.56 -63.83
C VAL A 253 -1.47 26.55 -62.78
N GLU A 254 -2.06 27.65 -63.24
CA GLU A 254 -2.71 28.66 -62.39
C GLU A 254 -4.09 28.22 -61.86
N GLU A 255 -4.72 27.22 -62.49
CA GLU A 255 -6.01 26.64 -62.10
C GLU A 255 -5.86 25.34 -61.29
N GLN A 256 -4.64 24.79 -61.21
CA GLN A 256 -4.33 23.61 -60.41
C GLN A 256 -4.35 23.95 -58.92
N LEU A 257 -4.97 23.09 -58.11
CA LEU A 257 -5.04 23.28 -56.67
C LEU A 257 -3.68 23.02 -56.02
N ASP A 258 -3.16 24.01 -55.30
CA ASP A 258 -1.90 23.89 -54.55
C ASP A 258 -2.02 22.86 -53.41
N LEU A 259 -1.27 21.77 -53.53
CA LEU A 259 -1.21 20.65 -52.59
C LEU A 259 -0.35 20.96 -51.35
N GLN A 260 0.45 22.03 -51.37
CA GLN A 260 1.35 22.38 -50.28
C GLN A 260 0.58 22.77 -49.01
N ASP A 261 -0.65 23.27 -49.19
CA ASP A 261 -1.62 23.63 -48.14
C ASP A 261 -2.25 22.40 -47.43
N VAL A 262 -1.97 21.17 -47.90
CA VAL A 262 -2.50 19.90 -47.38
C VAL A 262 -1.46 19.16 -46.52
N MET A 263 -0.15 19.40 -46.74
CA MET A 263 0.95 18.62 -46.16
C MET A 263 1.35 19.01 -44.73
N GLU A 264 0.88 20.14 -44.18
CA GLU A 264 1.24 20.55 -42.81
C GLU A 264 0.65 19.66 -41.69
N ALA A 265 -0.28 18.73 -42.00
CA ALA A 265 -0.99 17.99 -40.97
C ALA A 265 -0.51 16.56 -40.67
N SER A 266 0.30 15.88 -41.50
CA SER A 266 0.69 14.47 -41.23
C SER A 266 1.95 13.95 -41.98
N THR A 267 3.17 14.35 -41.58
CA THR A 267 4.47 13.58 -41.66
C THR A 267 4.97 13.03 -43.03
N PRO A 268 6.25 12.56 -43.17
CA PRO A 268 7.36 13.27 -43.81
C PRO A 268 7.74 12.80 -45.25
N ASN A 269 8.44 13.71 -45.96
CA ASN A 269 9.08 13.64 -47.28
C ASN A 269 9.31 12.29 -47.97
N VAL A 270 8.87 12.22 -49.24
CA VAL A 270 9.54 11.46 -50.32
C VAL A 270 9.56 12.34 -51.57
N GLU A 271 10.75 12.76 -52.00
CA GLU A 271 10.97 13.38 -53.31
C GLU A 271 10.82 12.33 -54.42
N VAL A 272 9.98 12.60 -55.42
CA VAL A 272 9.93 11.84 -56.67
C VAL A 272 10.34 12.78 -57.80
N LEU A 273 11.51 12.52 -58.38
CA LEU A 273 12.00 13.13 -59.61
C LEU A 273 11.25 12.54 -60.81
N LEU A 274 10.46 13.36 -61.50
CA LEU A 274 9.85 13.04 -62.79
C LEU A 274 10.69 13.66 -63.92
N GLU A 275 11.38 12.81 -64.67
CA GLU A 275 11.98 13.18 -65.96
C GLU A 275 10.89 13.28 -67.06
N LYS A 276 11.01 14.30 -67.92
CA LYS A 276 10.15 14.56 -69.09
C LYS A 276 10.41 13.55 -70.22
N PRO A 277 9.38 13.09 -70.96
CA PRO A 277 9.61 12.48 -72.27
C PRO A 277 9.76 13.56 -73.35
N ALA A 278 10.75 13.36 -74.22
CA ALA A 278 11.03 14.17 -75.40
C ALA A 278 10.16 13.74 -76.60
N ASP A 279 9.91 14.70 -77.49
CA ASP A 279 9.17 14.61 -78.75
C ASP A 279 9.63 13.47 -79.68
N LEU A 280 8.67 12.76 -80.29
CA LEU A 280 8.89 11.94 -81.48
C LEU A 280 7.93 12.37 -82.62
N PRO A 281 8.43 12.52 -83.87
CA PRO A 281 7.62 13.00 -84.99
C PRO A 281 6.90 11.86 -85.73
N VAL A 282 5.68 12.17 -86.20
CA VAL A 282 4.79 11.31 -86.99
C VAL A 282 5.26 11.23 -88.45
N PRO A 283 5.27 10.05 -89.12
CA PRO A 283 5.57 9.97 -90.54
C PRO A 283 4.34 10.27 -91.42
N ALA A 284 4.58 11.02 -92.49
CA ALA A 284 3.63 11.44 -93.50
C ALA A 284 3.24 10.32 -94.48
N THR A 285 1.96 10.32 -94.86
CA THR A 285 1.41 9.63 -96.04
C THR A 285 1.90 10.24 -97.35
N PRO A 286 2.29 9.46 -98.37
CA PRO A 286 2.34 9.93 -99.75
C PRO A 286 1.20 9.36 -100.60
N SER A 287 0.42 10.26 -101.19
CA SER A 287 -0.38 10.03 -102.40
C SER A 287 0.52 10.15 -103.64
N GLY A 288 0.33 9.28 -104.64
CA GLY A 288 0.93 9.45 -105.97
C GLY A 288 0.70 8.26 -106.91
N LEU A 289 0.08 8.53 -108.07
CA LEU A 289 -0.41 7.58 -109.07
C LEU A 289 0.64 6.86 -109.93
N ALA A 290 0.18 5.73 -110.51
CA ALA A 290 0.46 5.17 -111.85
C ALA A 290 1.69 4.27 -112.09
N MET A 291 1.44 2.96 -112.28
CA MET A 291 1.71 2.27 -113.55
C MET A 291 1.07 0.87 -113.59
N VAL A 292 0.19 0.66 -114.56
CA VAL A 292 -0.28 -0.65 -114.99
C VAL A 292 0.78 -1.22 -115.93
N GLY A 293 1.54 -2.20 -115.44
CA GLY A 293 2.39 -3.08 -116.24
C GLY A 293 1.97 -4.52 -115.93
N SER A 294 1.52 -5.25 -116.94
CA SER A 294 1.12 -6.65 -116.85
C SER A 294 2.30 -7.52 -116.41
N ILE A 295 2.30 -7.90 -115.14
CA ILE A 295 3.24 -8.83 -114.51
C ILE A 295 3.08 -10.20 -115.19
N SER A 296 4.17 -10.78 -115.67
CA SER A 296 4.14 -12.12 -116.27
C SER A 296 3.76 -13.19 -115.24
N ALA A 297 3.18 -14.32 -115.66
CA ALA A 297 2.72 -15.36 -114.74
C ALA A 297 3.85 -15.90 -113.83
N ASP A 298 5.10 -15.89 -114.34
CA ASP A 298 6.29 -16.32 -113.61
C ASP A 298 6.78 -15.28 -112.59
N GLU A 299 6.65 -13.98 -112.87
CA GLU A 299 6.94 -12.93 -111.88
C GLU A 299 5.89 -12.89 -110.77
N ARG A 300 4.63 -13.21 -111.08
CA ARG A 300 3.56 -13.28 -110.09
C ARG A 300 3.76 -14.45 -109.12
N THR A 301 4.16 -15.62 -109.60
CA THR A 301 4.49 -16.77 -108.75
C THR A 301 5.75 -16.54 -107.93
N ALA A 302 6.77 -15.87 -108.47
CA ALA A 302 7.96 -15.49 -107.71
C ALA A 302 7.63 -14.49 -106.58
N LEU A 303 6.76 -13.50 -106.85
CA LEU A 303 6.29 -12.56 -105.83
C LEU A 303 5.39 -13.24 -104.78
N GLU A 304 4.56 -14.22 -105.16
CA GLU A 304 3.76 -15.00 -104.21
C GLU A 304 4.62 -15.88 -103.31
N GLN A 305 5.67 -16.52 -103.84
CA GLN A 305 6.64 -17.29 -103.03
C GLN A 305 7.44 -16.40 -102.08
N GLU A 306 7.88 -15.22 -102.52
CA GLU A 306 8.58 -14.28 -101.65
C GLU A 306 7.66 -13.72 -100.56
N ARG A 307 6.37 -13.49 -100.88
CA ARG A 307 5.36 -13.10 -99.90
C ARG A 307 5.14 -14.18 -98.85
N GLU A 308 5.02 -15.45 -99.24
CA GLU A 308 4.91 -16.58 -98.31
C GLU A 308 6.15 -16.72 -97.42
N ARG A 309 7.35 -16.54 -98.00
CA ARG A 309 8.60 -16.53 -97.23
C ARG A 309 8.63 -15.41 -96.20
N LEU A 310 8.20 -14.20 -96.57
CA LEU A 310 8.15 -13.06 -95.66
C LEU A 310 7.10 -13.25 -94.56
N TYR A 311 5.94 -13.85 -94.85
CA TYR A 311 4.97 -14.21 -93.82
C TYR A 311 5.53 -15.25 -92.83
N GLN A 312 6.23 -16.27 -93.32
CA GLN A 312 6.89 -17.24 -92.44
C GLN A 312 7.94 -16.58 -91.54
N GLN A 313 8.74 -15.65 -92.07
CA GLN A 313 9.71 -14.90 -91.26
C GLN A 313 9.05 -14.00 -90.23
N LEU A 314 7.88 -13.44 -90.54
CA LEU A 314 7.12 -12.63 -89.60
C LEU A 314 6.56 -13.49 -88.47
N ASP A 315 6.00 -14.66 -88.78
CA ASP A 315 5.50 -15.62 -87.80
C ASP A 315 6.62 -16.11 -86.86
N ASP A 316 7.79 -16.46 -87.42
CA ASP A 316 8.97 -16.87 -86.63
C ASP A 316 9.44 -15.74 -85.70
N LYS A 317 9.37 -14.48 -86.16
CA LYS A 317 9.74 -13.30 -85.36
C LYS A 317 8.71 -12.97 -84.29
N ASP A 318 7.42 -13.13 -84.58
CA ASP A 318 6.35 -12.98 -83.60
C ASP A 318 6.45 -14.03 -82.49
N GLU A 319 6.85 -15.26 -82.83
CA GLU A 319 7.10 -16.31 -81.84
C GLU A 319 8.33 -15.99 -80.95
N GLU A 320 9.41 -15.46 -81.54
CA GLU A 320 10.58 -14.98 -80.78
C GLU A 320 10.23 -13.82 -79.85
N ILE A 321 9.44 -12.85 -80.32
CA ILE A 321 8.94 -11.72 -79.52
C ILE A 321 8.08 -12.23 -78.36
N ASN A 322 7.20 -13.20 -78.61
CA ASN A 322 6.36 -13.78 -77.57
C ASN A 322 7.20 -14.51 -76.50
N GLN A 323 8.23 -15.26 -76.89
CA GLN A 323 9.16 -15.91 -75.95
C GLN A 323 9.93 -14.87 -75.12
N GLN A 324 10.45 -13.82 -75.75
CA GLN A 324 11.14 -12.74 -75.04
C GLN A 324 10.19 -11.97 -74.10
N SER A 325 8.94 -11.72 -74.50
CA SER A 325 7.93 -11.05 -73.66
C SER A 325 7.63 -11.87 -72.40
N GLN A 326 7.47 -13.19 -72.55
CA GLN A 326 7.26 -14.09 -71.40
C GLN A 326 8.48 -14.14 -70.47
N TYR A 327 9.70 -14.09 -71.02
CA TYR A 327 10.92 -14.06 -70.21
C TYR A 327 11.06 -12.73 -69.44
N VAL A 328 10.76 -11.61 -70.08
CA VAL A 328 10.71 -10.28 -69.43
C VAL A 328 9.69 -10.25 -68.30
N GLU A 329 8.51 -10.84 -68.50
CA GLU A 329 7.48 -10.86 -67.46
C GLU A 329 7.90 -11.68 -66.24
N LYS A 330 8.56 -12.83 -66.44
CA LYS A 330 9.14 -13.62 -65.34
C LYS A 330 10.23 -12.85 -64.58
N LEU A 331 11.07 -12.10 -65.28
CA LEU A 331 12.11 -11.28 -64.64
C LEU A 331 11.50 -10.12 -63.83
N LYS A 332 10.42 -9.50 -64.31
CA LYS A 332 9.69 -8.47 -63.55
C LYS A 332 9.11 -9.04 -62.26
N GLU A 333 8.47 -10.21 -62.33
CA GLU A 333 7.92 -10.88 -61.15
C GLU A 333 9.02 -11.16 -60.11
N GLN A 334 10.19 -11.66 -60.54
CA GLN A 334 11.34 -11.87 -59.65
C GLN A 334 11.88 -10.57 -59.03
N ILE A 335 11.89 -9.45 -59.77
CA ILE A 335 12.31 -8.15 -59.25
C ILE A 335 11.31 -7.66 -58.20
N MET A 336 10.00 -7.79 -58.46
CA MET A 336 8.96 -7.41 -57.50
C MET A 336 9.07 -8.19 -56.18
N ASP A 337 9.28 -9.51 -56.26
CA ASP A 337 9.48 -10.35 -55.07
C ASP A 337 10.72 -9.92 -54.25
N GLN A 338 11.82 -9.58 -54.94
CA GLN A 338 13.04 -9.09 -54.28
C GLN A 338 12.84 -7.71 -53.65
N GLU A 339 12.12 -6.81 -54.31
CA GLU A 339 11.78 -5.48 -53.77
C GLU A 339 10.91 -5.60 -52.51
N GLU A 340 9.92 -6.50 -52.51
CA GLU A 340 9.09 -6.78 -51.34
C GLU A 340 9.93 -7.34 -50.17
N LEU A 341 10.84 -8.28 -50.45
CA LEU A 341 11.73 -8.84 -49.44
C LEU A 341 12.65 -7.78 -48.82
N ILE A 342 13.20 -6.87 -49.63
CA ILE A 342 14.03 -5.76 -49.16
C ILE A 342 13.19 -4.81 -48.31
N ALA A 343 11.96 -4.48 -48.74
CA ALA A 343 11.06 -3.62 -47.98
C ALA A 343 10.71 -4.22 -46.61
N ASN A 344 10.43 -5.52 -46.55
CA ASN A 344 10.14 -6.23 -45.30
C ASN A 344 11.37 -6.26 -44.38
N THR A 345 12.56 -6.56 -44.93
CA THR A 345 13.81 -6.57 -44.15
C THR A 345 14.14 -5.18 -43.58
N ARG A 346 13.86 -4.10 -44.33
CA ARG A 346 14.04 -2.72 -43.84
C ARG A 346 13.08 -2.40 -42.69
N ARG A 347 11.81 -2.77 -42.79
CA ARG A 347 10.84 -2.61 -41.69
C ARG A 347 11.27 -3.38 -40.44
N ASP A 348 11.75 -4.61 -40.61
CA ASP A 348 12.23 -5.42 -39.48
C ASP A 348 13.47 -4.78 -38.83
N TYR A 349 14.39 -4.23 -39.61
CA TYR A 349 15.54 -3.50 -39.10
C TYR A 349 15.14 -2.24 -38.32
N GLU A 350 14.20 -1.45 -38.85
CA GLU A 350 13.66 -0.26 -38.16
C GLU A 350 12.96 -0.64 -36.84
N ASN A 351 12.16 -1.71 -36.85
CA ASN A 351 11.51 -2.23 -35.64
C ASN A 351 12.55 -2.68 -34.60
N LEU A 352 13.58 -3.41 -35.02
CA LEU A 352 14.64 -3.87 -34.13
C LEU A 352 15.44 -2.70 -33.55
N GLN A 353 15.70 -1.66 -34.34
CA GLN A 353 16.39 -0.46 -33.89
C GLN A 353 15.56 0.37 -32.91
N ALA A 354 14.25 0.46 -33.13
CA ALA A 354 13.31 1.05 -32.17
C ALA A 354 13.28 0.25 -30.85
N GLU A 355 13.27 -1.08 -30.92
CA GLU A 355 13.29 -1.94 -29.73
C GLU A 355 14.61 -1.82 -28.95
N MET A 356 15.75 -1.76 -29.64
CA MET A 356 17.06 -1.54 -29.02
C MET A 356 17.12 -0.20 -28.27
N THR A 357 16.58 0.86 -28.89
CA THR A 357 16.52 2.20 -28.27
C THR A 357 15.60 2.19 -27.04
N ARG A 358 14.46 1.48 -27.12
CA ARG A 358 13.54 1.32 -25.99
C ARG A 358 14.20 0.57 -24.83
N ILE A 359 14.89 -0.54 -25.12
CA ILE A 359 15.60 -1.33 -24.09
C ILE A 359 16.71 -0.48 -23.45
N GLN A 360 17.44 0.33 -24.20
CA GLN A 360 18.45 1.24 -23.65
C GLN A 360 17.82 2.27 -22.70
N GLN A 361 16.69 2.87 -23.06
CA GLN A 361 15.97 3.81 -22.18
C GLN A 361 15.44 3.11 -20.92
N GLU A 362 14.88 1.91 -21.04
CA GLU A 362 14.43 1.11 -19.89
C GLU A 362 15.62 0.79 -18.95
N ASN A 363 16.81 0.52 -19.50
CA ASN A 363 18.00 0.20 -18.72
C ASN A 363 18.55 1.42 -17.97
N GLU A 364 18.58 2.60 -18.61
CA GLU A 364 18.95 3.84 -17.93
C GLU A 364 17.95 4.24 -16.84
N SER A 365 16.65 4.08 -17.09
CA SER A 365 15.61 4.30 -16.07
C SER A 365 15.81 3.36 -14.88
N ALA A 366 16.07 2.08 -15.12
CA ALA A 366 16.31 1.10 -14.06
C ALA A 366 17.59 1.41 -13.25
N LYS A 367 18.63 1.96 -13.88
CA LYS A 367 19.83 2.41 -13.16
C LYS A 367 19.54 3.57 -12.21
N GLU A 368 18.71 4.52 -12.61
CA GLU A 368 18.34 5.64 -11.74
C GLU A 368 17.48 5.16 -10.57
N GLU A 369 16.53 4.24 -10.80
CA GLU A 369 15.75 3.60 -9.72
C GLU A 369 16.66 2.87 -8.72
N VAL A 370 17.67 2.12 -9.19
CA VAL A 370 18.64 1.43 -8.31
C VAL A 370 19.42 2.44 -7.47
N LYS A 371 19.79 3.59 -8.04
CA LYS A 371 20.51 4.65 -7.34
C LYS A 371 19.65 5.31 -6.26
N GLU A 372 18.36 5.56 -6.54
CA GLU A 372 17.41 6.05 -5.53
C GLU A 372 17.22 5.06 -4.38
N VAL A 373 17.11 3.76 -4.67
CA VAL A 373 16.99 2.71 -3.64
C VAL A 373 18.26 2.64 -2.78
N LEU A 374 19.45 2.74 -3.38
CA LEU A 374 20.71 2.76 -2.63
C LEU A 374 20.79 3.96 -1.70
N GLN A 375 20.37 5.15 -2.15
CA GLN A 375 20.34 6.34 -1.31
C GLN A 375 19.36 6.19 -0.13
N ALA A 376 18.17 5.64 -0.38
CA ALA A 376 17.19 5.37 0.68
C ALA A 376 17.70 4.34 1.71
N LEU A 377 18.44 3.32 1.27
CA LEU A 377 19.08 2.35 2.17
C LEU A 377 20.17 2.99 3.02
N GLU A 378 20.94 3.92 2.47
CA GLU A 378 21.98 4.66 3.18
C GLU A 378 21.36 5.57 4.25
N GLU A 379 20.26 6.28 3.92
CA GLU A 379 19.50 7.07 4.89
C GLU A 379 18.88 6.20 6.01
N LEU A 380 18.37 5.02 5.67
CA LEU A 380 17.82 4.08 6.65
C LEU A 380 18.90 3.55 7.60
N ALA A 381 20.11 3.26 7.08
CA ALA A 381 21.24 2.82 7.89
C ALA A 381 21.67 3.90 8.89
N VAL A 382 21.73 5.17 8.46
CA VAL A 382 22.03 6.30 9.35
C VAL A 382 20.96 6.45 10.45
N ASN A 383 19.68 6.33 10.09
CA ASN A 383 18.59 6.40 11.06
C ASN A 383 18.63 5.24 12.06
N TYR A 384 18.99 4.03 11.62
CA TYR A 384 19.16 2.88 12.49
C TYR A 384 20.28 3.10 13.51
N ASP A 385 21.43 3.60 13.07
CA ASP A 385 22.56 3.91 13.97
C ASP A 385 22.20 4.99 15.00
N GLN A 386 21.47 6.04 14.58
CA GLN A 386 20.98 7.06 15.51
C GLN A 386 20.03 6.49 16.56
N LYS A 387 19.06 5.65 16.14
CA LYS A 387 18.13 5.01 17.07
C LYS A 387 18.82 4.02 18.01
N SER A 388 19.82 3.30 17.51
CA SER A 388 20.65 2.42 18.32
C SER A 388 21.39 3.19 19.42
N GLN A 389 22.01 4.33 19.09
CA GLN A 389 22.66 5.22 20.07
C GLN A 389 21.67 5.80 21.09
N GLU A 390 20.46 6.18 20.67
CA GLU A 390 19.42 6.69 21.57
C GLU A 390 18.98 5.62 22.58
N ILE A 391 18.79 4.37 22.13
CA ILE A 391 18.47 3.23 23.01
C ILE A 391 19.60 3.01 24.02
N GLU A 392 20.86 3.06 23.58
CA GLU A 392 22.01 2.88 24.46
C GLU A 392 22.10 4.00 25.53
N SER A 393 21.80 5.25 25.15
CA SER A 393 21.71 6.37 26.08
C SER A 393 20.58 6.18 27.10
N LYS A 394 19.40 5.71 26.65
CA LYS A 394 18.27 5.46 27.53
C LYS A 394 18.50 4.30 28.48
N ASN A 395 19.20 3.24 28.06
CA ASN A 395 19.61 2.18 28.95
C ASN A 395 20.55 2.69 30.05
N LYS A 396 21.51 3.56 29.73
CA LYS A 396 22.39 4.19 30.73
C LYS A 396 21.62 5.06 31.72
N GLU A 397 20.61 5.80 31.27
CA GLU A 397 19.71 6.55 32.16
C GLU A 397 18.92 5.61 33.10
N ILE A 398 18.40 4.50 32.58
CA ILE A 398 17.67 3.50 33.38
C ILE A 398 18.57 2.89 34.45
N ASP A 399 19.80 2.52 34.11
CA ASP A 399 20.77 1.96 35.05
C ASP A 399 21.09 2.97 36.17
N SER A 400 21.31 4.25 35.82
CA SER A 400 21.53 5.31 36.81
C SER A 400 20.35 5.48 37.77
N VAL A 401 19.12 5.45 37.26
CA VAL A 401 17.91 5.56 38.09
C VAL A 401 17.74 4.33 38.99
N ASN A 402 18.08 3.13 38.50
CA ASN A 402 18.05 1.92 39.31
C ASN A 402 19.08 1.97 40.46
N ASP A 403 20.28 2.49 40.22
CA ASP A 403 21.29 2.66 41.25
C ASP A 403 20.85 3.67 42.32
N GLU A 404 20.26 4.81 41.90
CA GLU A 404 19.67 5.78 42.83
C GLU A 404 18.53 5.17 43.65
N LEU A 405 17.65 4.39 43.03
CA LEU A 405 16.56 3.69 43.70
C LEU A 405 17.10 2.72 44.76
N LEU A 406 18.14 1.95 44.44
CA LEU A 406 18.77 1.02 45.36
C LEU A 406 19.40 1.75 46.56
N GLN A 407 20.04 2.90 46.31
CA GLN A 407 20.62 3.73 47.37
C GLN A 407 19.54 4.32 48.28
N LYS A 408 18.41 4.78 47.71
CA LYS A 408 17.26 5.27 48.50
C LYS A 408 16.62 4.16 49.31
N GLN A 409 16.47 2.96 48.75
CA GLN A 409 15.96 1.79 49.46
C GLN A 409 16.82 1.43 50.67
N THR A 410 18.15 1.43 50.50
CA THR A 410 19.10 1.19 51.58
C THR A 410 18.98 2.25 52.68
N SER A 411 18.88 3.52 52.29
CA SER A 411 18.70 4.63 53.23
C SER A 411 17.40 4.52 54.02
N LEU A 412 16.31 4.16 53.34
CA LEU A 412 15.00 3.94 53.96
C LEU A 412 15.04 2.83 55.00
N ASN A 413 15.68 1.70 54.67
CA ASN A 413 15.82 0.57 55.59
C ASN A 413 16.61 0.97 56.85
N SER A 414 17.67 1.77 56.70
CA SER A 414 18.43 2.30 57.85
C SER A 414 17.57 3.19 58.75
N ALA A 415 16.85 4.14 58.15
CA ALA A 415 15.96 5.04 58.89
C ALA A 415 14.82 4.28 59.60
N GLN A 416 14.28 3.23 58.98
CA GLN A 416 13.29 2.36 59.62
C GLN A 416 13.86 1.63 60.85
N SER A 417 15.11 1.15 60.76
CA SER A 417 15.79 0.50 61.88
C SER A 417 16.02 1.46 63.05
N GLU A 418 16.49 2.68 62.78
CA GLU A 418 16.67 3.72 63.80
C GLU A 418 15.34 4.12 64.46
N LEU A 419 14.27 4.27 63.66
CA LEU A 419 12.94 4.56 64.16
C LEU A 419 12.43 3.45 65.09
N GLN A 420 12.70 2.20 64.74
CA GLN A 420 12.32 1.06 65.59
C GLN A 420 13.06 1.08 66.92
N GLN A 421 14.38 1.36 66.92
CA GLN A 421 15.16 1.51 68.14
C GLN A 421 14.64 2.64 69.03
N LEU A 422 14.30 3.80 68.44
CA LEU A 422 13.73 4.93 69.18
C LEU A 422 12.37 4.59 69.80
N LYS A 423 11.52 3.85 69.09
CA LYS A 423 10.23 3.37 69.63
C LYS A 423 10.44 2.46 70.83
N ASP A 424 11.38 1.53 70.75
CA ASP A 424 11.68 0.59 71.84
C ASP A 424 12.23 1.33 73.06
N MET A 425 13.14 2.30 72.85
CA MET A 425 13.65 3.16 73.93
C MET A 425 12.56 4.00 74.58
N SER A 426 11.65 4.59 73.79
CA SER A 426 10.52 5.37 74.28
C SER A 426 9.57 4.52 75.12
N ALA A 427 9.26 3.31 74.66
CA ALA A 427 8.44 2.35 75.40
C ALA A 427 9.10 2.00 76.75
N HIS A 428 10.42 1.79 76.76
CA HIS A 428 11.18 1.51 77.97
C HIS A 428 11.15 2.69 78.96
N GLN A 429 11.31 3.92 78.48
CA GLN A 429 11.20 5.13 79.31
C GLN A 429 9.79 5.29 79.90
N LYS A 430 8.73 5.09 79.12
CA LYS A 430 7.34 5.13 79.61
C LYS A 430 7.11 4.13 80.74
N LYS A 431 7.61 2.89 80.59
CA LYS A 431 7.51 1.85 81.62
C LYS A 431 8.18 2.29 82.92
N ARG A 432 9.41 2.80 82.82
CA ARG A 432 10.18 3.28 83.98
C ARG A 432 9.52 4.47 84.69
N ILE A 433 8.95 5.41 83.94
CA ILE A 433 8.20 6.55 84.50
C ILE A 433 6.96 6.05 85.25
N ASN A 434 6.21 5.11 84.67
CA ASN A 434 5.05 4.51 85.34
C ASN A 434 5.43 3.79 86.64
N GLU A 435 6.53 3.04 86.65
CA GLU A 435 7.05 2.39 87.87
C GLU A 435 7.45 3.42 88.93
N MET A 436 8.15 4.50 88.54
CA MET A 436 8.50 5.58 89.47
C MET A 436 7.27 6.28 90.05
N LEU A 437 6.27 6.60 89.22
CA LEU A 437 4.99 7.19 89.66
C LEU A 437 4.25 6.28 90.63
N SER A 438 4.22 4.98 90.35
CA SER A 438 3.59 3.99 91.24
C SER A 438 4.28 3.92 92.59
N ASN A 439 5.62 3.96 92.62
CA ASN A 439 6.38 3.96 93.87
C ASN A 439 6.16 5.25 94.66
N LEU A 440 6.21 6.41 94.01
CA LEU A 440 5.93 7.71 94.65
C LEU A 440 4.53 7.77 95.26
N LEU A 441 3.52 7.27 94.55
CA LEU A 441 2.14 7.19 95.07
C LEU A 441 2.03 6.27 96.29
N ARG A 442 2.80 5.16 96.30
CA ARG A 442 2.86 4.26 97.45
C ARG A 442 3.54 4.95 98.65
N ASP A 443 4.69 5.57 98.44
CA ASP A 443 5.43 6.27 99.49
C ASP A 443 4.61 7.44 100.07
N LEU A 444 3.87 8.17 99.24
CA LEU A 444 2.91 9.20 99.67
C LEU A 444 1.77 8.62 100.52
N SER A 445 1.26 7.44 100.17
CA SER A 445 0.26 6.73 100.96
C SER A 445 0.82 6.30 102.32
N GLU A 446 2.07 5.84 102.37
CA GLU A 446 2.76 5.45 103.61
C GLU A 446 3.03 6.66 104.52
N VAL A 447 3.50 7.78 103.97
CA VAL A 447 3.68 9.04 104.72
C VAL A 447 2.34 9.58 105.23
N GLY A 448 1.28 9.50 104.42
CA GLY A 448 -0.07 9.87 104.85
C GLY A 448 -0.58 9.05 106.03
N GLN A 449 -0.24 7.75 106.08
CA GLN A 449 -0.55 6.88 107.21
C GLN A 449 0.32 7.20 108.45
N ALA A 450 1.60 7.51 108.27
CA ALA A 450 2.49 7.89 109.38
C ALA A 450 2.12 9.24 110.03
N LEU A 451 1.76 10.25 109.23
CA LEU A 451 1.30 11.54 109.73
C LEU A 451 -0.06 11.46 110.45
N ALA A 452 -0.90 10.49 110.10
CA ALA A 452 -2.14 10.21 110.83
C ALA A 452 -1.90 9.49 112.17
N ALA A 453 -0.74 8.84 112.36
CA ALA A 453 -0.40 8.09 113.56
C ALA A 453 0.28 8.95 114.66
N ASP A 454 0.83 10.12 114.33
CA ASP A 454 1.76 10.86 115.21
C ASP A 454 1.30 12.28 115.58
N GLN A 455 -0.02 12.51 115.74
CA GLN A 455 -0.55 13.81 116.22
C GLN A 455 -0.36 14.07 117.72
N ASN A 456 0.41 13.25 118.43
CA ASN A 456 0.57 13.35 119.89
C ASN A 456 2.05 13.30 120.29
N GLU A 457 2.80 14.36 120.00
CA GLU A 457 3.89 14.94 120.82
C GLU A 457 4.92 15.67 119.95
N MET A 458 4.89 17.01 119.91
CA MET A 458 6.12 17.77 119.74
C MET A 458 6.01 19.17 120.37
N LYS A 459 6.71 19.34 121.49
CA LYS A 459 7.00 20.62 122.16
C LYS A 459 8.52 20.80 122.18
N LEU A 460 8.97 22.08 122.16
CA LEU A 460 10.35 22.61 122.35
C LEU A 460 11.17 22.74 121.05
N ASN A 461 11.98 23.77 120.77
CA ASN A 461 12.57 24.88 121.55
C ASN A 461 13.08 25.95 120.53
N VAL A 462 12.85 27.26 120.72
CA VAL A 462 13.01 28.28 119.65
C VAL A 462 14.32 29.10 119.67
N GLU A 463 15.13 29.08 120.73
CA GLU A 463 16.20 30.11 120.87
C GLU A 463 17.64 29.68 120.55
N ALA A 464 17.87 28.45 120.07
CA ALA A 464 19.18 28.01 119.56
C ALA A 464 19.25 27.89 118.02
N SER A 465 18.17 28.25 117.33
CA SER A 465 17.98 27.90 115.91
C SER A 465 18.08 29.08 114.93
N ALA A 466 18.26 30.33 115.37
CA ALA A 466 18.24 31.49 114.46
C ALA A 466 19.38 31.48 113.42
N GLY A 467 20.61 31.16 113.81
CA GLY A 467 21.74 31.02 112.88
C GLY A 467 21.61 29.82 111.93
N LYS A 468 21.07 28.70 112.44
CA LYS A 468 20.69 27.53 111.61
C LYS A 468 19.59 27.87 110.62
N LEU A 469 18.60 28.66 111.03
CA LEU A 469 17.47 29.08 110.20
C LEU A 469 17.95 29.98 109.05
N GLU A 470 18.89 30.88 109.30
CA GLU A 470 19.45 31.78 108.28
C GLU A 470 20.37 31.04 107.27
N GLU A 471 21.15 30.07 107.73
CA GLU A 471 21.86 29.13 106.87
C GLU A 471 20.89 28.29 106.03
N GLU A 472 19.82 27.76 106.63
CA GLU A 472 18.77 27.03 105.93
C GLU A 472 18.03 27.89 104.90
N PHE A 473 17.77 29.17 105.19
CA PHE A 473 17.20 30.11 104.21
C PHE A 473 18.15 30.42 103.05
N THR A 474 19.45 30.50 103.31
CA THR A 474 20.46 30.72 102.27
C THR A 474 20.60 29.50 101.36
N VAL A 475 20.62 28.30 101.96
CA VAL A 475 20.56 27.03 101.24
C VAL A 475 19.27 26.94 100.41
N ALA A 476 18.11 27.28 100.98
CA ALA A 476 16.84 27.33 100.27
C ALA A 476 16.86 28.32 99.10
N ARG A 477 17.44 29.52 99.25
CA ARG A 477 17.60 30.49 98.14
C ARG A 477 18.50 29.97 97.02
N LEU A 478 19.60 29.30 97.35
CA LEU A 478 20.48 28.67 96.37
C LEU A 478 19.75 27.52 95.63
N TYR A 479 19.00 26.70 96.35
CA TYR A 479 18.14 25.66 95.75
C TYR A 479 17.08 26.27 94.83
N ILE A 480 16.39 27.33 95.24
CA ILE A 480 15.40 28.03 94.41
C ILE A 480 16.05 28.63 93.16
N SER A 481 17.24 29.23 93.29
CA SER A 481 17.98 29.79 92.16
C SER A 481 18.42 28.71 91.16
N LYS A 482 18.90 27.57 91.67
CA LYS A 482 19.26 26.39 90.87
C LYS A 482 18.02 25.78 90.20
N MET A 483 16.92 25.63 90.92
CA MET A 483 15.65 25.16 90.35
C MET A 483 15.14 26.11 89.27
N LYS A 484 15.29 27.43 89.44
CA LYS A 484 14.89 28.41 88.43
C LYS A 484 15.73 28.31 87.16
N SER A 485 17.04 28.10 87.27
CA SER A 485 17.91 27.91 86.10
C SER A 485 17.64 26.57 85.40
N GLU A 486 17.41 25.50 86.17
CA GLU A 486 16.99 24.19 85.65
C GLU A 486 15.63 24.28 84.95
N ALA A 487 14.64 24.95 85.54
CA ALA A 487 13.33 25.17 84.93
C ALA A 487 13.43 25.96 83.62
N LYS A 488 14.30 26.97 83.55
CA LYS A 488 14.54 27.73 82.32
C LYS A 488 15.20 26.88 81.23
N ASN A 489 16.18 26.06 81.59
CA ASN A 489 16.83 25.12 80.67
C ASN A 489 15.84 24.06 80.15
N VAL A 490 14.98 23.53 81.02
CA VAL A 490 13.93 22.58 80.65
C VAL A 490 12.94 23.24 79.70
N SER A 491 12.47 24.47 80.00
CA SER A 491 11.56 25.23 79.14
C SER A 491 12.15 25.49 77.75
N GLN A 492 13.41 25.91 77.67
CA GLN A 492 14.12 26.10 76.39
C GLN A 492 14.22 24.79 75.60
N ARG A 493 14.48 23.68 76.29
CA ARG A 493 14.59 22.35 75.67
C ARG A 493 13.23 21.85 75.18
N CYS A 494 12.15 22.11 75.92
CA CYS A 494 10.78 21.83 75.49
C CYS A 494 10.42 22.61 74.22
N ALA A 495 10.72 23.91 74.16
CA ALA A 495 10.45 24.72 72.96
C ALA A 495 11.23 24.23 71.73
N ASN A 496 12.49 23.83 71.91
CA ASN A 496 13.28 23.25 70.81
C ASN A 496 12.71 21.90 70.35
N LEU A 497 12.25 21.06 71.28
CA LEU A 497 11.60 19.79 70.96
C LEU A 497 10.27 19.99 70.24
N GLU A 498 9.47 20.99 70.62
CA GLU A 498 8.22 21.35 69.94
C GLU A 498 8.46 21.78 68.48
N ASN A 499 9.49 22.60 68.23
CA ASN A 499 9.85 23.02 66.88
C ASN A 499 10.33 21.84 66.02
N LEU A 500 11.19 20.98 66.57
CA LEU A 500 11.63 19.75 65.89
C LEU A 500 10.45 18.81 65.61
N GLN A 501 9.49 18.73 66.54
CA GLN A 501 8.27 17.94 66.37
C GLN A 501 7.37 18.51 65.28
N GLN A 502 7.25 19.84 65.15
CA GLN A 502 6.52 20.48 64.06
C GLN A 502 7.17 20.22 62.69
N GLU A 503 8.50 20.36 62.59
CA GLU A 503 9.22 20.05 61.34
C GLU A 503 9.11 18.57 60.96
N ALA A 504 9.21 17.66 61.95
CA ALA A 504 9.03 16.23 61.74
C ALA A 504 7.61 15.93 61.25
N ASN A 505 6.57 16.52 61.86
CA ASN A 505 5.19 16.36 61.43
C ASN A 505 4.94 16.87 60.01
N LYS A 506 5.56 17.99 59.64
CA LYS A 506 5.47 18.51 58.26
C LYS A 506 6.06 17.53 57.25
N LYS A 507 7.27 17.02 57.53
CA LYS A 507 7.92 15.99 56.68
C LYS A 507 7.09 14.71 56.59
N VAL A 508 6.48 14.28 57.70
CA VAL A 508 5.57 13.13 57.70
C VAL A 508 4.39 13.37 56.76
N GLY A 509 3.77 14.56 56.81
CA GLY A 509 2.68 14.91 55.90
C GLY A 509 3.09 14.93 54.42
N ASP A 510 4.28 15.45 54.11
CA ASP A 510 4.82 15.43 52.74
C ASP A 510 5.05 13.97 52.28
N TYR A 511 5.65 13.13 53.12
CA TYR A 511 5.83 11.71 52.82
C TYR A 511 4.52 10.93 52.69
N GLU A 512 3.50 11.25 53.48
CA GLU A 512 2.16 10.64 53.35
C GLU A 512 1.52 10.96 52.00
N LYS A 513 1.72 12.19 51.51
CA LYS A 513 1.24 12.61 50.19
C LYS A 513 1.97 11.86 49.07
N ASP A 514 3.30 11.82 49.10
CA ASP A 514 4.11 11.09 48.11
C ASP A 514 3.78 9.59 48.12
N LEU A 515 3.59 9.00 49.30
CA LEU A 515 3.18 7.60 49.45
C LEU A 515 1.79 7.35 48.85
N SER A 516 0.85 8.30 48.99
CA SER A 516 -0.47 8.22 48.39
C SER A 516 -0.40 8.26 46.85
N GLU A 517 0.44 9.13 46.28
CA GLU A 517 0.64 9.22 44.83
C GLU A 517 1.27 7.93 44.28
N CYS A 518 2.30 7.41 44.94
CA CYS A 518 2.91 6.11 44.59
C CYS A 518 1.92 4.96 44.68
N ARG A 519 1.07 4.91 45.73
CA ARG A 519 0.02 3.87 45.87
C ARG A 519 -0.99 3.93 44.73
N LEU A 520 -1.39 5.13 44.30
CA LEU A 520 -2.30 5.28 43.18
C LEU A 520 -1.66 4.77 41.88
N LEU A 521 -0.39 5.09 41.65
CA LEU A 521 0.34 4.64 40.46
C LEU A 521 0.50 3.11 40.45
N ILE A 522 0.84 2.50 41.60
CA ILE A 522 0.91 1.05 41.77
C ILE A 522 -0.46 0.42 41.45
N SER A 523 -1.56 0.96 41.99
CA SER A 523 -2.90 0.46 41.72
C SER A 523 -3.27 0.52 40.23
N GLN A 524 -2.87 1.59 39.52
CA GLN A 524 -3.07 1.69 38.07
C GLN A 524 -2.25 0.64 37.30
N HIS A 525 -1.00 0.39 37.71
CA HIS A 525 -0.16 -0.63 37.10
C HIS A 525 -0.68 -2.04 37.38
N GLU A 526 -1.14 -2.33 38.60
CA GLU A 526 -1.78 -3.60 38.96
C GLU A 526 -3.04 -3.86 38.13
N ALA A 527 -3.88 -2.84 37.93
CA ALA A 527 -5.07 -2.96 37.07
C ALA A 527 -4.70 -3.26 35.61
N ARG A 528 -3.66 -2.59 35.06
CA ARG A 528 -3.14 -2.88 33.72
C ARG A 528 -2.57 -4.29 33.62
N MET A 529 -1.76 -4.72 34.59
CA MET A 529 -1.20 -6.06 34.62
C MET A 529 -2.29 -7.12 34.67
N LYS A 530 -3.34 -6.92 35.47
CA LYS A 530 -4.46 -7.85 35.55
C LYS A 530 -5.21 -7.96 34.22
N SER A 531 -5.48 -6.84 33.56
CA SER A 531 -6.10 -6.83 32.23
C SER A 531 -5.24 -7.54 31.18
N LEU A 532 -3.92 -7.32 31.20
CA LEU A 532 -2.97 -8.03 30.33
C LEU A 532 -2.94 -9.54 30.63
N GLN A 533 -2.94 -9.94 31.90
CA GLN A 533 -2.98 -11.35 32.29
C GLN A 533 -4.28 -12.04 31.88
N GLU A 534 -5.43 -11.36 32.00
CA GLU A 534 -6.72 -11.87 31.50
C GLU A 534 -6.67 -12.05 29.98
N SER A 535 -6.17 -11.06 29.24
CA SER A 535 -5.99 -11.15 27.79
C SER A 535 -5.03 -12.27 27.38
N MET A 536 -3.91 -12.44 28.08
CA MET A 536 -2.97 -13.56 27.85
C MET A 536 -3.63 -14.92 28.13
N ARG A 537 -4.39 -15.04 29.22
CA ARG A 537 -5.08 -16.29 29.57
C ARG A 537 -6.17 -16.64 28.56
N GLU A 538 -6.89 -15.64 28.05
CA GLU A 538 -7.83 -15.83 26.95
C GLU A 538 -7.12 -16.30 25.67
N ALA A 539 -5.97 -15.72 25.35
CA ALA A 539 -5.16 -16.13 24.21
C ALA A 539 -4.63 -17.57 24.37
N GLU A 540 -4.17 -17.96 25.56
CA GLU A 540 -3.72 -19.32 25.87
C GLU A 540 -4.85 -20.33 25.80
N ASN A 541 -6.04 -20.00 26.33
CA ASN A 541 -7.22 -20.87 26.24
C ASN A 541 -7.65 -21.05 24.78
N LYS A 542 -7.64 -19.98 23.98
CA LYS A 542 -7.91 -20.05 22.54
C LYS A 542 -6.87 -20.92 21.83
N LYS A 543 -5.58 -20.73 22.12
CA LYS A 543 -4.50 -21.55 21.58
C LYS A 543 -4.71 -23.04 21.91
N ARG A 544 -4.99 -23.39 23.16
CA ARG A 544 -5.25 -24.77 23.57
C ARG A 544 -6.46 -25.37 22.85
N THR A 545 -7.53 -24.61 22.73
CA THR A 545 -8.74 -25.07 22.00
C THR A 545 -8.42 -25.32 20.53
N LEU A 546 -7.60 -24.47 19.91
CA LEU A 546 -7.13 -24.66 18.54
C LEU A 546 -6.22 -25.89 18.41
N GLU A 547 -5.34 -26.15 19.38
CA GLU A 547 -4.51 -27.35 19.42
C GLU A 547 -5.37 -28.63 19.53
N GLU A 548 -6.36 -28.65 20.43
CA GLU A 548 -7.31 -29.77 20.57
C GLU A 548 -8.11 -30.00 19.28
N ASN A 549 -8.54 -28.93 18.60
CA ASN A 549 -9.22 -29.03 17.31
C ASN A 549 -8.30 -29.56 16.20
N VAL A 550 -7.04 -29.13 16.16
CA VAL A 550 -6.05 -29.64 15.20
C VAL A 550 -5.81 -31.13 15.42
N ASP A 551 -5.70 -31.58 16.67
CA ASP A 551 -5.52 -33.00 16.97
C ASP A 551 -6.77 -33.83 16.63
N ALA A 552 -7.97 -33.32 16.88
CA ALA A 552 -9.22 -33.96 16.48
C ALA A 552 -9.33 -34.11 14.95
N LEU A 553 -8.99 -33.06 14.20
CA LEU A 553 -8.96 -33.08 12.74
C LEU A 553 -7.91 -34.06 12.22
N ARG A 554 -6.72 -34.11 12.84
CA ARG A 554 -5.70 -35.10 12.49
C ARG A 554 -6.20 -36.54 12.69
N GLU A 555 -6.94 -36.80 13.77
CA GLU A 555 -7.53 -38.12 14.03
C GLU A 555 -8.62 -38.47 13.00
N GLU A 556 -9.49 -37.52 12.66
CA GLU A 556 -10.53 -37.72 11.63
C GLU A 556 -9.91 -37.96 10.24
N CYS A 557 -8.91 -37.15 9.88
CA CYS A 557 -8.17 -37.27 8.65
C CYS A 557 -7.42 -38.62 8.55
N ALA A 558 -6.90 -39.13 9.67
CA ALA A 558 -6.33 -40.48 9.75
C ALA A 558 -7.41 -41.57 9.56
N LYS A 559 -8.60 -41.43 10.15
CA LYS A 559 -9.74 -42.36 9.96
C LYS A 559 -10.21 -42.40 8.52
N LEU A 560 -10.34 -41.24 7.86
CA LEU A 560 -10.76 -41.15 6.47
C LEU A 560 -9.74 -41.79 5.53
N LYS A 561 -8.44 -41.55 5.74
CA LYS A 561 -7.36 -42.23 4.98
C LYS A 561 -7.40 -43.75 5.17
N ALA A 562 -7.65 -44.23 6.39
CA ALA A 562 -7.81 -45.66 6.65
C ALA A 562 -9.03 -46.24 5.93
N ALA A 563 -10.17 -45.54 5.94
CA ALA A 563 -11.39 -45.96 5.25
C ALA A 563 -11.22 -45.98 3.72
N GLU A 564 -10.55 -44.99 3.16
CA GLU A 564 -10.22 -44.94 1.74
C GLU A 564 -9.35 -46.12 1.32
N GLN A 565 -8.29 -46.44 2.09
CA GLN A 565 -7.45 -47.61 1.82
C GLN A 565 -8.23 -48.93 1.87
N VAL A 566 -9.19 -49.06 2.79
CA VAL A 566 -10.07 -50.25 2.86
C VAL A 566 -11.00 -50.32 1.65
N SER A 567 -11.58 -49.19 1.23
CA SER A 567 -12.46 -49.10 0.06
C SER A 567 -11.70 -49.46 -1.23
N VAL A 568 -10.52 -48.89 -1.43
CA VAL A 568 -9.66 -49.19 -2.59
C VAL A 568 -9.28 -50.67 -2.63
N ARG A 569 -8.96 -51.28 -1.48
CA ARG A 569 -8.69 -52.73 -1.39
C ARG A 569 -9.93 -53.58 -1.71
N LYS A 570 -11.13 -53.11 -1.35
CA LYS A 570 -12.40 -53.80 -1.65
C LYS A 570 -12.73 -53.74 -3.14
N CYS A 571 -12.69 -52.55 -3.76
CA CYS A 571 -12.90 -52.39 -5.20
C CYS A 571 -11.90 -53.19 -6.02
N ARG A 572 -10.63 -53.28 -5.58
CA ARG A 572 -9.63 -54.09 -6.26
C ARG A 572 -9.93 -55.58 -6.22
N ARG A 573 -10.44 -56.09 -5.09
CA ARG A 573 -10.88 -57.49 -4.97
C ARG A 573 -12.13 -57.80 -5.81
N GLU A 574 -13.04 -56.84 -5.97
CA GLU A 574 -14.24 -56.98 -6.80
C GLU A 574 -13.94 -56.89 -8.30
N ALA A 575 -12.84 -56.23 -8.70
CA ALA A 575 -12.39 -56.15 -10.09
C ALA A 575 -11.55 -57.36 -10.53
N GLU A 576 -11.01 -58.14 -9.58
CA GLU A 576 -10.15 -59.30 -9.84
C GLU A 576 -10.91 -60.65 -9.78
N GLY A 577 -12.21 -60.66 -9.46
CA GLY A 577 -13.06 -61.85 -9.41
C GLY A 577 -14.24 -61.74 -10.37
#